data_AF-A0A9N9SJT4-F1
#
_entry.id   AF-A0A9N9SJT4-F1
#
_cell.length_a   1.000
_cell.length_b   1.000
_cell.length_c   1.000
_cell.angle_alpha   90.00
_cell.angle_beta   90.00
_cell.angle_gamma   90.00
#
_symmetry.space_group_name_H-M   'P 1'
#
loop_
_entity.id
_entity.type
_entity.pdbx_description
1 polymer ?
#
loop_
_entity_poly.entity_id
_entity_poly.type
_entity_poly.pdbx_seq_one_letter_code
_entity_poly.pdbx_strand_id
1 'polypeptide(L)'
;MASAYHELKKRFYFEIVAIGQQPTTDCALVFAEIHHLLRGHEINHLTMIDTFILEQYPELLETPLLRGLKERYAAAIKELKKYKKEDMMYVKILATKDDCAMLNGRVFSQATIVASAIAQFVNSTYKNYYQSSSESSIRTRSIITSYLINRTSLSALAAGENDMETMGPTEKELFLERTIAQVKEQWVNDEVDILKKGTLVIPTGEEI
;
A
#
# COMPACT_ATOMS: atom_id res chain seq x y z
N MET A 1 7.95 -16.58 -20.48
CA MET A 1 8.11 -18.02 -20.12
C MET A 1 7.93 -18.13 -18.61
N ALA A 2 6.96 -18.91 -18.12
CA ALA A 2 6.74 -19.06 -16.67
C ALA A 2 7.93 -19.79 -16.03
N SER A 3 8.38 -19.34 -14.85
CA SER A 3 9.46 -20.04 -14.14
C SER A 3 8.95 -21.39 -13.63
N ALA A 4 9.83 -22.40 -13.58
CA ALA A 4 9.48 -23.74 -13.05
C ALA A 4 8.87 -23.66 -11.63
N TYR A 5 9.31 -22.68 -10.84
CA TYR A 5 8.76 -22.41 -9.52
C TYR A 5 7.31 -21.90 -9.55
N HIS A 6 6.97 -21.02 -10.51
CA HIS A 6 5.59 -20.52 -10.65
C HIS A 6 4.63 -21.64 -11.06
N GLU A 7 5.02 -22.48 -12.02
CA GLU A 7 4.23 -23.65 -12.43
C GLU A 7 4.00 -24.62 -11.26
N LEU A 8 5.04 -24.84 -10.45
CA LEU A 8 4.92 -25.65 -9.24
C LEU A 8 3.93 -25.05 -8.23
N LYS A 9 4.02 -23.74 -7.96
CA LYS A 9 3.09 -23.02 -7.07
C LYS A 9 1.64 -23.12 -7.54
N LYS A 10 1.42 -22.99 -8.84
CA LYS A 10 0.10 -23.12 -9.47
C LYS A 10 -0.47 -24.53 -9.35
N ARG A 11 0.35 -25.56 -9.57
CA ARG A 11 -0.06 -26.96 -9.34
C ARG A 11 -0.44 -27.21 -7.88
N PHE A 12 0.40 -26.78 -6.94
CA PHE A 12 0.10 -26.90 -5.50
C PHE A 12 -1.22 -26.22 -5.12
N TYR A 13 -1.51 -25.05 -5.70
CA TYR A 13 -2.78 -24.39 -5.47
C TYR A 13 -3.98 -25.24 -5.90
N PHE A 14 -3.93 -25.85 -7.08
CA PHE A 14 -5.03 -26.71 -7.54
C PHE A 14 -5.19 -27.97 -6.68
N GLU A 15 -4.10 -28.57 -6.21
CA GLU A 15 -4.17 -29.67 -5.24
C GLU A 15 -4.81 -29.25 -3.93
N ILE A 16 -4.44 -28.07 -3.40
CA ILE A 16 -5.05 -27.53 -2.17
C ILE A 16 -6.56 -27.37 -2.33
N VAL A 17 -7.00 -26.79 -3.45
CA VAL A 17 -8.42 -26.61 -3.76
C VAL A 17 -9.13 -27.96 -3.91
N ALA A 18 -8.51 -28.91 -4.62
CA ALA A 18 -9.10 -30.23 -4.85
C ALA A 18 -9.32 -31.01 -3.55
N ILE A 19 -8.38 -30.94 -2.60
CA ILE A 19 -8.53 -31.56 -1.27
C ILE A 19 -9.58 -30.81 -0.45
N GLY A 20 -9.56 -29.48 -0.45
CA GLY A 20 -10.50 -28.65 0.32
C GLY A 20 -11.97 -28.80 -0.10
N GLN A 21 -12.22 -29.24 -1.34
CA GLN A 21 -13.58 -29.48 -1.87
C GLN A 21 -14.12 -30.90 -1.60
N GLN A 22 -13.33 -31.78 -0.99
CA GLN A 22 -13.77 -33.14 -0.69
C GLN A 22 -14.86 -33.15 0.40
N PRO A 23 -15.72 -34.20 0.44
CA PRO A 23 -16.72 -34.36 1.50
C PRO A 23 -16.08 -34.26 2.89
N THR A 24 -16.81 -33.69 3.84
CA THR A 24 -16.35 -33.24 5.17
C THR A 24 -15.52 -34.26 5.94
N THR A 25 -14.21 -34.23 5.67
CA THR A 25 -13.16 -34.82 6.48
C THR A 25 -12.42 -33.68 7.17
N ASP A 26 -11.79 -33.94 8.32
CA ASP A 26 -10.97 -32.94 9.01
C ASP A 26 -9.86 -32.38 8.10
N CYS A 27 -9.33 -33.23 7.21
CA CYS A 27 -8.35 -32.84 6.19
C CYS A 27 -8.93 -31.82 5.20
N ALA A 28 -10.12 -32.07 4.65
CA ALA A 28 -10.77 -31.15 3.72
C ALA A 28 -11.01 -29.77 4.37
N LEU A 29 -11.42 -29.74 5.64
CA LEU A 29 -11.61 -28.49 6.39
C LEU A 29 -10.30 -27.70 6.54
N VAL A 30 -9.19 -28.36 6.87
CA VAL A 30 -7.87 -27.72 6.96
C VAL A 30 -7.43 -27.13 5.62
N PHE A 31 -7.61 -27.87 4.52
CA PHE A 31 -7.21 -27.40 3.20
C PHE A 31 -8.11 -26.27 2.66
N ALA A 32 -9.39 -26.26 3.02
CA ALA A 32 -10.27 -25.12 2.76
C ALA A 32 -9.80 -23.85 3.48
N GLU A 33 -9.36 -23.97 4.75
CA GLU A 33 -8.80 -22.83 5.49
C GLU A 33 -7.48 -22.34 4.88
N ILE A 34 -6.60 -23.26 4.47
CA ILE A 34 -5.37 -22.90 3.74
C ILE A 34 -5.71 -22.14 2.45
N HIS A 35 -6.71 -22.59 1.69
CA HIS A 35 -7.17 -21.88 0.49
C HIS A 35 -7.68 -20.46 0.81
N HIS A 36 -8.38 -20.27 1.93
CA HIS A 36 -8.77 -18.95 2.40
C HIS A 36 -7.56 -18.08 2.78
N LEU A 37 -6.54 -18.63 3.44
CA LEU A 37 -5.31 -17.90 3.79
C LEU A 37 -4.47 -17.51 2.56
N LEU A 38 -4.59 -18.23 1.45
CA LEU A 38 -3.93 -17.86 0.18
C LEU A 38 -4.58 -16.67 -0.52
N ARG A 39 -5.77 -16.23 -0.07
CA ARG A 39 -6.47 -15.09 -0.64
C ARG A 39 -5.67 -13.81 -0.47
N GLY A 40 -5.48 -13.07 -1.55
CA GLY A 40 -4.74 -11.80 -1.51
C GLY A 40 -3.22 -11.96 -1.47
N HIS A 41 -2.71 -13.18 -1.65
CA HIS A 41 -1.28 -13.45 -1.68
C HIS A 41 -0.56 -12.59 -2.74
N GLU A 42 0.52 -11.93 -2.32
CA GLU A 42 1.30 -10.95 -3.10
C GLU A 42 0.54 -9.69 -3.59
N ILE A 43 -0.76 -9.56 -3.38
CA ILE A 43 -1.57 -8.37 -3.72
C ILE A 43 -2.07 -7.58 -2.51
N ASN A 44 -1.73 -7.99 -1.29
CA ASN A 44 -2.16 -7.31 -0.06
C ASN A 44 -1.87 -5.79 -0.05
N HIS A 45 -0.79 -5.36 -0.71
CA HIS A 45 -0.47 -3.95 -0.86
C HIS A 45 -1.57 -3.14 -1.57
N LEU A 46 -2.28 -3.72 -2.55
CA LEU A 46 -3.41 -3.06 -3.22
C LEU A 46 -4.59 -2.86 -2.27
N THR A 47 -4.88 -3.87 -1.43
CA THR A 47 -5.90 -3.78 -0.38
C THR A 47 -5.54 -2.70 0.63
N MET A 48 -4.28 -2.66 1.07
CA MET A 48 -3.81 -1.63 2.01
C MET A 48 -3.91 -0.22 1.41
N ILE A 49 -3.59 -0.05 0.13
CA ILE A 49 -3.71 1.23 -0.57
C ILE A 49 -5.18 1.66 -0.65
N ASP A 50 -6.08 0.73 -0.99
CA ASP A 50 -7.52 1.01 -1.06
C ASP A 50 -8.03 1.52 0.29
N THR A 51 -7.85 0.71 1.33
CA THR A 51 -8.38 0.97 2.66
C THR A 51 -7.73 2.18 3.32
N PHE A 52 -6.40 2.27 3.33
CA PHE A 52 -5.70 3.27 4.14
C PHE A 52 -5.37 4.55 3.38
N ILE A 53 -5.45 4.59 2.06
CA ILE A 53 -5.19 5.82 1.29
C ILE A 53 -6.48 6.27 0.61
N LEU A 54 -7.08 5.43 -0.23
CA LEU A 54 -8.22 5.87 -1.05
C LEU A 54 -9.48 6.10 -0.21
N GLU A 55 -9.73 5.27 0.80
CA GLU A 55 -10.91 5.38 1.66
C GLU A 55 -10.67 6.27 2.89
N GLN A 56 -9.60 6.03 3.67
CA GLN A 56 -9.43 6.68 4.98
C GLN A 56 -8.70 8.02 4.95
N TYR A 57 -7.73 8.20 4.04
CA TYR A 57 -6.89 9.40 3.98
C TYR A 57 -6.73 9.91 2.52
N PRO A 58 -7.84 10.14 1.79
CA PRO A 58 -7.80 10.53 0.38
C PRO A 58 -7.07 11.85 0.13
N GLU A 59 -6.97 12.70 1.15
CA GLU A 59 -6.23 13.97 1.09
C GLU A 59 -4.73 13.79 0.81
N LEU A 60 -4.16 12.63 1.13
CA LEU A 60 -2.76 12.33 0.83
C LEU A 60 -2.50 12.15 -0.67
N LEU A 61 -3.53 11.94 -1.49
CA LEU A 61 -3.40 11.80 -2.95
C LEU A 61 -2.88 13.08 -3.61
N GLU A 62 -3.04 14.22 -2.95
CA GLU A 62 -2.54 15.51 -3.43
C GLU A 62 -1.05 15.72 -3.13
N THR A 63 -0.41 14.80 -2.39
CA THR A 63 1.01 14.91 -2.05
C THR A 63 1.91 14.40 -3.18
N PRO A 64 3.13 14.95 -3.33
CA PRO A 64 4.10 14.45 -4.31
C PRO A 64 4.42 12.96 -4.13
N LEU A 65 4.38 12.46 -2.89
CA LEU A 65 4.55 11.04 -2.53
C LEU A 65 3.67 10.09 -3.32
N LEU A 66 2.43 10.51 -3.59
CA LEU A 66 1.39 9.68 -4.21
C LEU A 66 1.04 10.15 -5.63
N ARG A 67 1.86 11.00 -6.24
CA ARG A 67 1.65 11.48 -7.60
C ARG A 67 1.49 10.31 -8.57
N GLY A 68 0.43 10.33 -9.36
CA GLY A 68 0.12 9.29 -10.35
C GLY A 68 -0.45 7.99 -9.75
N LEU A 69 -0.77 7.96 -8.44
CA LEU A 69 -1.31 6.76 -7.81
C LEU A 69 -2.68 6.38 -8.37
N LYS A 70 -3.58 7.35 -8.59
CA LYS A 70 -4.95 7.10 -9.09
C LYS A 70 -4.93 6.36 -10.42
N GLU A 71 -4.09 6.79 -11.36
CA GLU A 71 -3.97 6.19 -12.70
C GLU A 71 -3.37 4.78 -12.62
N ARG A 72 -2.29 4.61 -11.85
CA ARG A 72 -1.66 3.29 -11.64
C ARG A 72 -2.62 2.32 -10.96
N TYR A 73 -3.35 2.77 -9.96
CA TYR A 73 -4.31 1.95 -9.22
C TYR A 73 -5.48 1.56 -10.12
N ALA A 74 -6.05 2.50 -10.88
CA ALA A 74 -7.10 2.23 -11.86
C ALA A 74 -6.64 1.20 -12.92
N ALA A 75 -5.40 1.28 -13.38
CA ALA A 75 -4.83 0.29 -14.30
C ALA A 75 -4.72 -1.10 -13.66
N ALA A 76 -4.27 -1.21 -12.41
CA ALA A 76 -4.24 -2.46 -11.67
C ALA A 76 -5.64 -3.05 -11.45
N ILE A 77 -6.63 -2.24 -11.09
CA ILE A 77 -8.02 -2.70 -10.95
C ILE A 77 -8.57 -3.18 -12.29
N LYS A 78 -8.27 -2.50 -13.40
CA LYS A 78 -8.66 -2.94 -14.74
C LYS A 78 -8.04 -4.31 -15.08
N GLU A 79 -6.81 -4.56 -14.66
CA GLU A 79 -6.14 -5.85 -14.83
C GLU A 79 -6.83 -6.95 -14.02
N LEU A 80 -7.16 -6.70 -12.74
CA LEU A 80 -7.91 -7.63 -11.89
C LEU A 80 -9.28 -7.97 -12.47
N LYS A 81 -9.96 -6.98 -13.07
CA LYS A 81 -11.29 -7.15 -13.69
C LYS A 81 -11.31 -8.07 -14.91
N LYS A 82 -10.16 -8.49 -15.45
CA LYS A 82 -10.10 -9.49 -16.52
C LYS A 82 -10.42 -10.91 -16.03
N TYR A 83 -10.32 -11.14 -14.72
CA TYR A 83 -10.52 -12.45 -14.10
C TYR A 83 -11.93 -12.55 -13.50
N LYS A 84 -12.41 -13.79 -13.28
CA LYS A 84 -13.68 -14.02 -12.56
C LYS A 84 -13.56 -13.50 -11.14
N LYS A 85 -14.69 -13.07 -10.56
CA LYS A 85 -14.75 -12.48 -9.21
C LYS A 85 -14.13 -13.40 -8.14
N GLU A 86 -14.38 -14.71 -8.22
CA GLU A 86 -13.77 -15.69 -7.31
C GLU A 86 -12.24 -15.80 -7.44
N ASP A 87 -11.70 -15.56 -8.64
CA ASP A 87 -10.29 -15.77 -8.98
C ASP A 87 -9.42 -14.52 -8.78
N MET A 88 -10.02 -13.33 -8.74
CA MET A 88 -9.29 -12.04 -8.67
C MET A 88 -8.26 -12.02 -7.52
N MET A 89 -8.61 -12.60 -6.38
CA MET A 89 -7.75 -12.59 -5.19
C MET A 89 -6.64 -13.64 -5.22
N TYR A 90 -6.64 -14.52 -6.22
CA TYR A 90 -5.66 -15.58 -6.45
C TYR A 90 -4.85 -15.35 -7.73
N VAL A 91 -5.03 -14.21 -8.40
CA VAL A 91 -4.45 -13.91 -9.71
C VAL A 91 -2.92 -14.09 -9.76
N LYS A 92 -2.20 -13.75 -8.68
CA LYS A 92 -0.74 -13.91 -8.59
C LYS A 92 -0.27 -15.37 -8.55
N ILE A 93 -1.18 -16.30 -8.30
CA ILE A 93 -0.97 -17.75 -8.33
C ILE A 93 -1.41 -18.30 -9.69
N LEU A 94 -2.53 -17.81 -10.22
CA LEU A 94 -3.18 -18.36 -11.42
C LEU A 94 -2.59 -17.86 -12.74
N ALA A 95 -2.22 -16.59 -12.81
CA ALA A 95 -1.79 -15.91 -14.02
C ALA A 95 -0.27 -15.79 -14.09
N THR A 96 0.25 -15.62 -15.31
CA THR A 96 1.69 -15.54 -15.51
C THR A 96 2.27 -14.27 -14.88
N LYS A 97 3.59 -14.27 -14.66
CA LYS A 97 4.29 -13.10 -14.13
C LYS A 97 4.10 -11.86 -15.02
N ASP A 98 4.05 -12.05 -16.33
CA ASP A 98 3.91 -10.98 -17.32
C ASP A 98 2.49 -10.39 -17.28
N ASP A 99 1.46 -11.24 -17.17
CA ASP A 99 0.06 -10.81 -17.01
C ASP A 99 -0.16 -10.04 -15.70
N CYS A 100 0.61 -10.37 -14.66
CA CYS A 100 0.53 -9.73 -13.35
C CYS A 100 1.53 -8.58 -13.16
N ALA A 101 2.21 -8.11 -14.21
CA ALA A 101 3.29 -7.14 -14.08
C ALA A 101 2.84 -5.85 -13.36
N MET A 102 1.62 -5.39 -13.68
CA MET A 102 1.00 -4.18 -13.12
C MET A 102 0.50 -4.36 -11.68
N LEU A 103 0.38 -5.59 -11.20
CA LEU A 103 -0.07 -5.92 -9.84
C LEU A 103 1.09 -6.06 -8.85
N ASN A 104 2.33 -5.81 -9.28
CA ASN A 104 3.50 -5.99 -8.43
C ASN A 104 3.65 -4.80 -7.46
N GLY A 105 3.98 -5.10 -6.20
CA GLY A 105 4.23 -4.07 -5.19
C GLY A 105 5.33 -3.06 -5.54
N ARG A 106 6.25 -3.40 -6.46
CA ARG A 106 7.24 -2.46 -7.00
C ARG A 106 6.62 -1.29 -7.77
N VAL A 107 5.50 -1.52 -8.46
CA VAL A 107 4.72 -0.48 -9.16
C VAL A 107 4.14 0.53 -8.16
N PHE A 108 3.89 0.07 -6.94
CA PHE A 108 3.25 0.81 -5.86
C PHE A 108 4.18 1.02 -4.67
N SER A 109 5.49 1.07 -4.87
CA SER A 109 6.48 1.04 -3.76
C SER A 109 6.22 2.13 -2.72
N GLN A 110 6.10 3.38 -3.15
CA GLN A 110 5.83 4.52 -2.27
C GLN A 110 4.45 4.44 -1.63
N ALA A 111 3.41 4.13 -2.41
CA ALA A 111 2.05 3.98 -1.90
C ALA A 111 1.93 2.84 -0.88
N THR A 112 2.68 1.76 -1.05
CA THR A 112 2.75 0.64 -0.10
C THR A 112 3.40 1.07 1.21
N ILE A 113 4.47 1.87 1.14
CA ILE A 113 5.14 2.41 2.33
C ILE A 113 4.17 3.33 3.09
N VAL A 114 3.51 4.25 2.38
CA VAL A 114 2.52 5.17 2.97
C VAL A 114 1.36 4.39 3.61
N ALA A 115 0.72 3.49 2.87
CA ALA A 115 -0.40 2.70 3.37
C ALA A 115 -0.02 1.85 4.59
N SER A 116 1.18 1.26 4.59
CA SER A 116 1.67 0.47 5.73
C SER A 116 2.01 1.31 6.95
N ALA A 117 2.50 2.54 6.77
CA ALA A 117 2.71 3.48 7.88
C ALA A 117 1.39 3.88 8.53
N ILE A 118 0.37 4.18 7.72
CA ILE A 118 -0.98 4.48 8.20
C ILE A 118 -1.54 3.27 8.94
N ALA A 119 -1.49 2.07 8.34
CA ALA A 119 -1.99 0.84 8.94
C ALA A 119 -1.37 0.57 10.33
N GLN A 120 -0.05 0.73 10.45
CA GLN A 120 0.68 0.55 11.70
C GLN A 120 0.30 1.57 12.78
N PHE A 121 -0.02 2.80 12.36
CA PHE A 121 -0.42 3.85 13.27
C PHE A 121 -1.85 3.64 13.80
N VAL A 122 -2.78 3.26 12.93
CA VAL A 122 -4.22 3.17 13.27
C VAL A 122 -4.64 1.80 13.80
N ASN A 123 -3.90 0.73 13.51
CA ASN A 123 -4.31 -0.64 13.82
C ASN A 123 -3.15 -1.47 14.41
N SER A 124 -3.35 -1.95 15.65
CA SER A 124 -2.38 -2.74 16.40
C SER A 124 -2.02 -4.07 15.75
N THR A 125 -2.91 -4.66 14.95
CA THR A 125 -2.64 -5.89 14.18
C THR A 125 -1.47 -5.70 13.20
N TYR A 126 -1.31 -4.49 12.66
CA TYR A 126 -0.26 -4.20 11.67
C TYR A 126 1.06 -3.76 12.30
N LYS A 127 1.17 -3.64 13.63
CA LYS A 127 2.37 -3.14 14.33
C LYS A 127 3.66 -3.87 13.92
N ASN A 128 3.57 -5.17 13.66
CA ASN A 128 4.71 -6.01 13.25
C ASN A 128 4.74 -6.30 11.74
N TYR A 129 3.94 -5.61 10.93
CA TYR A 129 3.96 -5.78 9.48
C TYR A 129 5.32 -5.37 8.91
N TYR A 130 5.98 -6.27 8.19
CA TYR A 130 7.31 -6.03 7.65
C TYR A 130 7.31 -4.85 6.67
N GLN A 131 8.33 -4.00 6.78
CA GLN A 131 8.54 -2.87 5.89
C GLN A 131 10.00 -2.79 5.47
N SER A 132 10.24 -2.21 4.29
CA SER A 132 11.59 -1.93 3.80
C SER A 132 12.37 -1.05 4.78
N SER A 133 13.60 -1.42 5.08
CA SER A 133 14.52 -0.67 5.94
C SER A 133 15.37 0.35 5.19
N SER A 134 15.09 0.60 3.90
CA SER A 134 15.81 1.63 3.15
C SER A 134 15.62 3.02 3.76
N GLU A 135 16.62 3.89 3.66
CA GLU A 135 16.58 5.25 4.21
C GLU A 135 15.38 6.06 3.69
N SER A 136 15.10 5.97 2.38
CA SER A 136 13.91 6.58 1.76
C SER A 136 12.59 6.06 2.37
N SER A 137 12.51 4.75 2.66
CA SER A 137 11.34 4.17 3.32
C SER A 137 11.19 4.65 4.76
N ILE A 138 12.29 4.70 5.54
CA ILE A 138 12.28 5.21 6.91
C ILE A 138 11.80 6.67 6.94
N ARG A 139 12.30 7.51 6.04
CA ARG A 139 11.92 8.92 5.95
C ARG A 139 10.44 9.09 5.59
N THR A 140 9.97 8.40 4.56
CA THR A 140 8.55 8.44 4.15
C THR A 140 7.64 8.06 5.31
N ARG A 141 8.00 7.03 6.09
CA ARG A 141 7.25 6.67 7.30
C ARG A 141 7.25 7.78 8.33
N SER A 142 8.40 8.40 8.59
CA SER A 142 8.48 9.51 9.56
C SER A 142 7.56 10.67 9.18
N ILE A 143 7.51 11.04 7.90
CA ILE A 143 6.66 12.12 7.40
C ILE A 143 5.18 11.78 7.59
N ILE A 144 4.78 10.57 7.21
CA ILE A 144 3.40 10.10 7.38
C ILE A 144 3.02 10.00 8.86
N THR A 145 3.89 9.48 9.73
CA THR A 145 3.64 9.42 11.17
C THR A 145 3.46 10.81 11.76
N SER A 146 4.32 11.78 11.42
CA SER A 146 4.17 13.17 11.88
C SER A 146 2.84 13.78 11.44
N TYR A 147 2.46 13.55 10.18
CA TYR A 147 1.16 13.96 9.65
C TYR A 147 -0.01 13.35 10.46
N LEU A 148 0.02 12.05 10.74
CA LEU A 148 -1.05 11.35 11.46
C LEU A 148 -1.14 11.81 12.92
N ILE A 149 -0.01 12.05 13.59
CA ILE A 149 0.04 12.61 14.94
C ILE A 149 -0.64 13.98 14.96
N ASN A 150 -0.24 14.88 14.04
CA ASN A 150 -0.81 16.22 13.95
C ASN A 150 -2.33 16.14 13.71
N ARG A 151 -2.76 15.35 12.72
CA ARG A 151 -4.18 15.16 12.39
C ARG A 151 -4.99 14.62 13.58
N THR A 152 -4.44 13.67 14.34
CA THR A 152 -5.11 13.08 15.51
C THR A 152 -5.20 14.07 16.65
N SER A 153 -4.12 14.80 16.95
CA SER A 153 -4.11 15.85 17.97
C SER A 153 -5.17 16.91 17.68
N LEU A 154 -5.33 17.29 16.42
CA LEU A 154 -6.34 18.27 16.00
C LEU A 154 -7.77 17.73 16.05
N SER A 155 -7.95 16.46 15.69
CA SER A 155 -9.25 15.80 15.83
C SER A 155 -9.67 15.75 17.31
N ALA A 156 -8.72 15.53 18.22
CA ALA A 156 -8.95 15.57 19.65
C ALA A 156 -9.27 16.98 20.16
N LEU A 157 -8.52 18.01 19.72
CA LEU A 157 -8.81 19.42 20.04
C LEU A 157 -10.20 19.85 19.53
N ALA A 158 -10.58 19.43 18.33
CA ALA A 158 -11.90 19.69 17.77
C ALA A 158 -13.05 18.90 18.45
N ALA A 159 -12.74 17.81 19.16
CA ALA A 159 -13.70 16.95 19.84
C ALA A 159 -13.80 17.21 21.35
N GLY A 160 -12.85 17.92 21.94
CA GLY A 160 -12.73 18.05 23.38
C GLY A 160 -11.94 19.28 23.81
N GLU A 161 -12.55 20.46 23.65
CA GLU A 161 -12.43 21.59 24.58
C GLU A 161 -13.58 22.56 24.28
N ASN A 162 -14.29 22.98 25.32
CA ASN A 162 -15.59 23.69 25.32
C ASN A 162 -15.62 25.08 24.63
N ASP A 163 -14.70 25.39 23.72
CA ASP A 163 -14.65 26.67 22.98
C ASP A 163 -14.72 26.51 21.44
N MET A 164 -14.98 25.30 20.91
CA MET A 164 -15.07 25.03 19.46
C MET A 164 -16.49 24.83 18.90
N GLU A 165 -17.54 25.34 19.55
CA GLU A 165 -18.78 25.65 18.81
C GLU A 165 -18.57 26.77 17.77
N THR A 166 -17.36 27.35 17.70
CA THR A 166 -17.04 28.52 16.88
C THR A 166 -16.20 28.25 15.63
N MET A 167 -15.49 27.11 15.49
CA MET A 167 -14.80 26.86 14.21
C MET A 167 -15.75 26.28 13.18
N GLY A 168 -16.05 27.10 12.17
CA GLY A 168 -16.90 26.71 11.06
C GLY A 168 -16.27 25.58 10.23
N PRO A 169 -17.06 24.86 9.41
CA PRO A 169 -16.56 23.87 8.46
C PRO A 169 -15.38 24.38 7.61
N THR A 170 -15.41 25.67 7.27
CA THR A 170 -14.39 26.38 6.49
C THR A 170 -13.02 26.45 7.18
N GLU A 171 -12.97 26.61 8.50
CA GLU A 171 -11.70 26.69 9.23
C GLU A 171 -11.04 25.32 9.37
N LYS A 172 -11.85 24.25 9.47
CA LYS A 172 -11.36 22.87 9.41
C LYS A 172 -10.74 22.55 8.06
N GLU A 173 -11.38 23.01 6.98
CA GLU A 173 -10.89 22.83 5.60
C GLU A 173 -9.59 23.62 5.36
N LEU A 174 -9.55 24.91 5.70
CA LEU A 174 -8.34 25.76 5.60
C LEU A 174 -7.16 25.19 6.41
N PHE A 175 -7.44 24.54 7.54
CA PHE A 175 -6.40 23.93 8.35
C PHE A 175 -5.88 22.62 7.75
N LEU A 176 -6.76 21.79 7.20
CA LEU A 176 -6.38 20.59 6.46
C LEU A 176 -5.49 20.94 5.27
N GLU A 177 -5.85 21.99 4.53
CA GLU A 177 -5.03 22.54 3.45
C GLU A 177 -3.63 22.96 3.93
N ARG A 178 -3.53 23.66 5.06
CA ARG A 178 -2.23 24.04 5.66
C ARG A 178 -1.40 22.84 6.09
N THR A 179 -2.02 21.82 6.67
CA THR A 179 -1.31 20.59 7.09
C THR A 179 -0.79 19.83 5.88
N ILE A 180 -1.61 19.69 4.85
CA ILE A 180 -1.20 19.10 3.57
C ILE A 180 -0.08 19.94 2.93
N ALA A 181 -0.18 21.27 2.99
CA ALA A 181 0.86 22.17 2.49
C ALA A 181 2.18 22.01 3.24
N GLN A 182 2.16 21.85 4.57
CA GLN A 182 3.36 21.57 5.37
C GLN A 182 3.99 20.22 5.01
N VAL A 183 3.19 19.17 4.82
CA VAL A 183 3.68 17.86 4.35
C VAL A 183 4.28 17.97 2.94
N LYS A 184 3.63 18.74 2.04
CA LYS A 184 4.15 19.04 0.71
C LYS A 184 5.49 19.78 0.78
N GLU A 185 5.60 20.79 1.63
CA GLU A 185 6.81 21.60 1.80
C GLU A 185 7.96 20.79 2.42
N GLN A 186 7.70 20.02 3.47
CA GLN A 186 8.69 19.10 4.06
C GLN A 186 9.21 18.12 3.01
N TRP A 187 8.32 17.56 2.18
CA TRP A 187 8.74 16.64 1.12
C TRP A 187 9.60 17.33 0.04
N VAL A 188 9.20 18.52 -0.42
CA VAL A 188 9.94 19.26 -1.45
C VAL A 188 11.33 19.68 -0.95
N ASN A 189 11.42 20.18 0.28
CA ASN A 189 12.70 20.55 0.89
C ASN A 189 13.62 19.33 1.04
N ASP A 190 13.06 18.18 1.37
CA ASP A 190 13.80 16.92 1.48
C ASP A 190 14.24 16.34 0.13
N GLU A 191 13.45 16.50 -0.94
CA GLU A 191 13.83 16.14 -2.33
C GLU A 191 15.02 16.98 -2.82
N VAL A 192 15.02 18.28 -2.50
CA VAL A 192 16.13 19.19 -2.82
C VAL A 192 17.41 18.78 -2.09
N ASP A 193 17.32 18.34 -0.85
CA ASP A 193 18.46 17.86 -0.07
C ASP A 193 19.04 16.54 -0.61
N ILE A 194 18.21 15.67 -1.19
CA ILE A 194 18.66 14.44 -1.87
C ILE A 194 19.41 14.78 -3.16
N LEU A 195 18.90 15.73 -3.96
CA LEU A 195 19.57 16.19 -5.18
C LEU A 195 20.90 16.89 -4.88
N LYS A 196 21.01 17.58 -3.74
CA LYS A 196 22.25 18.23 -3.28
C LYS A 196 23.26 17.26 -2.67
N LYS A 197 22.81 16.20 -1.99
CA LYS A 197 23.69 15.16 -1.41
C LYS A 197 24.00 14.02 -2.39
N GLY A 198 23.30 13.97 -3.52
CA GLY A 198 23.35 12.92 -4.53
C GLY A 198 24.02 13.33 -5.84
N THR A 199 25.17 14.01 -5.82
CA THR A 199 26.18 13.85 -6.89
C THR A 199 26.74 12.42 -6.82
N LEU A 200 25.87 11.45 -7.13
CA LEU A 200 26.24 10.10 -7.47
C LEU A 200 26.93 10.20 -8.83
N VAL A 201 28.24 10.00 -8.79
CA VAL A 201 29.11 9.70 -9.92
C VAL A 201 28.33 8.84 -10.92
N ILE A 202 28.03 9.42 -12.09
CA ILE A 202 27.67 8.64 -13.26
C ILE A 202 28.93 7.81 -13.56
N PRO A 203 28.89 6.47 -13.50
CA PRO A 203 29.95 5.69 -14.12
C PRO A 203 29.78 5.94 -15.61
N THR A 204 30.55 6.88 -16.16
CA THR A 204 30.82 6.91 -17.59
C THR A 204 31.42 5.56 -17.93
N GLY A 205 30.69 4.80 -18.73
CA GLY A 205 31.17 3.52 -19.24
C GLY A 205 32.47 3.72 -19.99
N GLU A 206 33.43 2.87 -19.62
CA GLU A 206 34.67 2.41 -20.28
C GLU A 206 35.43 1.77 -19.11
N GLU A 207 35.84 0.50 -19.13
CA GLU A 207 36.81 -0.09 -20.04
C GLU A 207 36.61 -1.63 -20.15
N ILE A 208 36.85 -2.13 -21.36
CA ILE A 208 37.36 -3.45 -21.84
C ILE A 208 37.18 -4.67 -20.93
#